data_AF-A0A379XWB8-F1
#
_entry.id   AF-A0A379XWB8-F1
#
_cell.length_a   1.000
_cell.length_b   1.000
_cell.length_c   1.000
_cell.angle_alpha   90.00
_cell.angle_beta   90.00
_cell.angle_gamma   90.00
#
_symmetry.space_group_name_H-M   'P 1'
#
loop_
_entity.id
_entity.type
_entity.pdbx_description
1 polymer ?
#
loop_
_entity_poly.entity_id
_entity_poly.type
_entity_poly.pdbx_seq_one_letter_code
_entity_poly.pdbx_strand_id
1 'polypeptide(L)'
;MTIYLINNTHTYNDKTNELKNIKTGRSIKIAAMRIKCLEYMLNHAQQEIIYKKQLTNELWGERSQFISDANLTQILYLLRRDLKGFWPEPVFFHSASNWY
;
A
#
# COMPACT_ATOMS: atom_id res chain seq x y z
N MET A 1 18.44 -1.60 2.55
CA MET A 1 18.00 -2.17 1.27
C MET A 1 17.30 -3.46 1.61
N THR A 2 15.98 -3.36 1.72
CA THR A 2 15.10 -4.47 2.05
C THR A 2 14.23 -4.73 0.82
N ILE A 3 14.21 -5.99 0.39
CA ILE A 3 13.32 -6.44 -0.67
C ILE A 3 12.18 -7.19 0.01
N TYR A 4 10.98 -6.62 -0.06
CA TYR A 4 9.80 -7.22 0.54
C TYR A 4 9.12 -8.14 -0.47
N LEU A 5 8.85 -9.37 -0.07
CA LEU A 5 8.06 -10.31 -0.86
C LEU A 5 6.57 -10.06 -0.60
N ILE A 6 5.85 -9.64 -1.64
CA ILE A 6 4.42 -9.36 -1.57
C ILE A 6 3.70 -10.50 -2.28
N ASN A 7 2.94 -11.28 -1.50
CA ASN A 7 2.12 -12.39 -1.97
C ASN A 7 2.89 -13.42 -2.84
N ASN A 8 4.17 -13.64 -2.57
CA ASN A 8 5.03 -14.59 -3.30
C ASN A 8 5.11 -14.37 -4.84
N THR A 9 4.57 -13.27 -5.35
CA THR A 9 4.46 -12.98 -6.78
C THR A 9 5.14 -11.66 -7.14
N HIS A 10 5.40 -10.81 -6.14
CA HIS A 10 5.98 -9.49 -6.32
C HIS A 10 7.09 -9.22 -5.32
N THR A 11 8.07 -8.44 -5.75
CA THR A 11 9.10 -7.88 -4.89
C THR A 11 8.98 -6.37 -4.89
N TYR A 12 8.97 -5.77 -3.70
CA TYR A 12 9.11 -4.32 -3.54
C TYR A 12 10.53 -3.99 -3.06
N ASN A 13 11.19 -3.01 -3.71
CA ASN A 13 12.51 -2.52 -3.34
C ASN A 13 12.43 -1.12 -2.71
N ASP A 14 12.73 -1.04 -1.41
CA ASP A 14 12.69 0.19 -0.60
C ASP A 14 13.57 1.33 -1.13
N LYS A 15 14.71 0.97 -1.72
CA LYS A 15 15.70 1.92 -2.21
C LYS A 15 15.29 2.54 -3.55
N THR A 16 14.68 1.76 -4.44
CA THR A 16 14.33 2.24 -5.80
C THR A 16 12.87 2.67 -5.93
N ASN A 17 12.04 2.39 -4.93
CA ASN A 17 10.60 2.55 -4.98
C ASN A 17 9.94 1.78 -6.14
N GLU A 18 10.50 0.61 -6.46
CA GLU A 18 10.02 -0.22 -7.54
C GLU A 18 9.29 -1.44 -7.02
N LEU A 19 8.08 -1.64 -7.54
CA LEU A 19 7.34 -2.88 -7.41
C LEU A 19 7.55 -3.69 -8.68
N LYS A 20 8.08 -4.90 -8.53
CA LYS A 20 8.38 -5.81 -9.64
C LYS A 20 7.60 -7.11 -9.52
N ASN A 21 6.96 -7.53 -10.60
CA ASN A 21 6.36 -8.85 -10.71
C ASN A 21 7.44 -9.89 -11.02
N ILE A 22 7.53 -10.92 -10.18
CA ILE A 22 8.58 -11.95 -10.26
C ILE A 22 8.40 -12.81 -11.52
N LYS A 23 7.15 -13.10 -11.91
CA LYS A 23 6.82 -13.99 -13.03
C LYS A 23 7.03 -13.33 -14.39
N THR A 24 6.62 -12.07 -14.53
CA THR A 24 6.64 -11.35 -15.82
C THR A 24 7.82 -10.40 -15.96
N GLY A 25 8.55 -10.13 -14.86
CA GLY A 25 9.64 -9.18 -14.82
C GLY A 25 9.21 -7.71 -14.90
N ARG A 26 7.92 -7.41 -15.12
CA ARG A 26 7.39 -6.04 -15.22
C ARG A 26 7.58 -5.30 -13.90
N SER A 27 8.01 -4.05 -13.99
CA SER A 27 8.21 -3.16 -12.85
C SER A 27 7.51 -1.82 -13.03
N ILE A 28 6.95 -1.27 -11.95
CA ILE A 28 6.51 0.12 -11.89
C ILE A 28 7.24 0.85 -10.78
N LYS A 29 7.40 2.17 -10.96
CA LYS A 29 7.75 3.07 -9.88
C LYS A 29 6.50 3.51 -9.15
N ILE A 30 6.50 3.36 -7.83
CA ILE A 30 5.42 3.82 -6.95
C ILE A 30 5.94 5.04 -6.19
N ALA A 31 5.06 6.00 -5.90
CA ALA A 31 5.47 7.15 -5.09
C ALA A 31 5.78 6.71 -3.64
N ALA A 32 6.82 7.28 -3.04
CA ALA A 32 7.31 6.93 -1.71
C ALA A 32 6.21 6.91 -0.63
N MET A 33 5.24 7.84 -0.68
CA MET A 33 4.14 7.87 0.30
C MET A 33 3.19 6.66 0.17
N ARG A 34 2.96 6.19 -1.06
CA ARG A 34 2.10 5.00 -1.31
C ARG A 34 2.82 3.72 -0.93
N ILE A 35 4.14 3.68 -1.12
CA ILE A 35 4.98 2.64 -0.56
C ILE A 35 4.90 2.61 0.96
N LYS A 36 5.12 3.75 1.62
CA LYS A 36 5.08 3.81 3.07
C LYS A 36 3.74 3.31 3.62
N CYS A 37 2.65 3.64 2.92
CA CYS A 37 1.33 3.13 3.20
C CYS A 37 1.27 1.59 3.05
N LEU A 38 1.80 1.06 1.95
CA LEU A 38 1.85 -0.38 1.68
C LEU A 38 2.69 -1.14 2.71
N GLU A 39 3.88 -0.67 3.02
CA GLU A 39 4.76 -1.26 4.04
C GLU A 39 4.07 -1.31 5.40
N TYR A 40 3.42 -0.21 5.80
CA TYR A 40 2.67 -0.19 7.04
C TYR A 40 1.55 -1.24 7.05
N MET A 41 0.77 -1.34 5.97
CA MET A 41 -0.29 -2.34 5.87
C MET A 41 0.24 -3.78 5.91
N LEU A 42 1.37 -4.06 5.26
CA LEU A 42 1.98 -5.38 5.25
C LEU A 42 2.52 -5.76 6.64
N ASN A 43 3.18 -4.83 7.32
CA ASN A 43 3.70 -5.05 8.68
C ASN A 43 2.58 -5.24 9.71
N HIS A 44 1.37 -4.79 9.40
CA HIS A 44 0.19 -4.91 10.25
C HIS A 44 -0.89 -5.84 9.65
N ALA A 45 -0.53 -6.68 8.68
CA ALA A 45 -1.51 -7.52 7.95
C ALA A 45 -2.24 -8.55 8.83
N GLN A 46 -1.69 -8.88 10.01
CA GLN A 46 -2.34 -9.75 10.99
C GLN A 46 -3.35 -9.01 11.88
N GLN A 47 -3.37 -7.67 11.85
CA GLN A 47 -4.36 -6.88 12.57
C GLN A 47 -5.68 -6.90 11.80
N GLU A 48 -6.78 -7.13 12.50
CA GLU A 48 -8.12 -7.13 11.90
C GLU A 48 -8.51 -5.74 11.37
N ILE A 49 -8.08 -4.68 12.06
CA ILE A 49 -8.41 -3.29 11.73
C ILE A 49 -7.17 -2.42 11.86
N ILE A 50 -6.87 -1.65 10.80
CA ILE A 50 -5.90 -0.56 10.84
C ILE A 50 -6.68 0.75 11.03
N TYR A 51 -6.50 1.41 12.16
CA TYR A 51 -7.19 2.67 12.42
C TYR A 51 -6.56 3.81 11.60
N LYS A 52 -7.43 4.68 11.07
CA LYS A 52 -7.04 5.88 10.32
C LYS A 52 -5.92 6.66 11.00
N LYS A 53 -6.06 6.95 12.30
CA LYS A 53 -5.09 7.75 13.06
C LYS A 53 -3.70 7.12 13.07
N GLN A 54 -3.61 5.79 13.14
CA GLN A 54 -2.33 5.09 13.10
C GLN A 54 -1.68 5.26 11.72
N LEU A 55 -2.47 5.03 10.66
CA LEU A 55 -2.00 5.16 9.29
C LEU A 55 -1.62 6.61 8.93
N THR A 56 -2.41 7.60 9.34
CA THR A 56 -2.07 9.01 9.08
C THR A 56 -0.85 9.46 9.87
N ASN A 57 -0.67 8.99 11.11
CA ASN A 57 0.53 9.27 11.90
C ASN A 57 1.77 8.64 11.28
N GLU A 58 1.68 7.41 10.78
CA GLU A 58 2.80 6.80 10.06
C GLU A 58 3.15 7.61 8.82
N LEU A 59 2.16 7.96 8.00
CA LEU A 59 2.39 8.61 6.71
C LEU A 59 2.90 10.05 6.84
N TRP A 60 2.36 10.82 7.79
CA TRP A 60 2.61 12.27 7.88
C TRP A 60 3.23 12.75 9.19
N GLY A 61 3.41 11.88 10.20
CA GLY A 61 3.96 12.25 11.50
C GLY A 61 3.17 13.38 12.16
N GLU A 62 3.85 14.39 12.71
CA GLU A 62 3.23 15.58 13.32
C GLU A 62 2.31 16.35 12.36
N ARG A 63 2.52 16.22 11.04
CA ARG A 63 1.66 16.88 10.05
C ARG A 63 0.30 16.22 9.93
N SER A 64 0.10 15.02 10.49
CA SER A 64 -1.16 14.26 10.40
C SER A 64 -2.37 15.05 10.88
N GLN A 65 -2.19 15.97 11.84
CA GLN A 65 -3.24 16.85 12.36
C GLN A 65 -3.82 17.83 11.31
N PHE A 66 -3.07 18.10 10.24
CA PHE A 66 -3.49 19.00 9.15
C PHE A 66 -4.00 18.23 7.91
N ILE A 67 -3.98 16.90 7.96
CA ILE A 67 -4.36 16.05 6.83
C ILE A 67 -5.86 15.77 6.89
N SER A 68 -6.55 16.06 5.79
CA SER A 68 -7.96 15.73 5.64
C SER A 68 -8.17 14.26 5.28
N ASP A 69 -9.37 13.76 5.52
CA ASP A 69 -9.81 12.42 5.12
C ASP A 69 -9.62 12.18 3.62
N ALA A 70 -9.87 13.22 2.81
CA ALA A 70 -9.70 13.17 1.37
C ALA A 70 -8.26 12.86 0.94
N ASN A 71 -7.26 13.36 1.68
CA ASN A 71 -5.85 13.06 1.40
C ASN A 71 -5.54 11.58 1.62
N LEU A 72 -6.02 11.00 2.72
CA LEU A 72 -5.83 9.58 3.00
C LEU A 72 -6.55 8.72 1.95
N THR A 73 -7.81 9.03 1.66
CA THR A 73 -8.60 8.35 0.62
C THR A 73 -7.88 8.39 -0.73
N GLN A 74 -7.30 9.53 -1.11
CA GLN A 74 -6.55 9.65 -2.36
C GLN A 74 -5.31 8.75 -2.39
N ILE A 75 -4.57 8.65 -1.29
CA ILE A 75 -3.41 7.75 -1.20
C ILE A 75 -3.85 6.29 -1.34
N LEU A 76 -4.89 5.88 -0.61
CA LEU A 76 -5.44 4.53 -0.66
C LEU A 76 -5.93 4.17 -2.07
N TYR A 77 -6.63 5.10 -2.72
CA TYR A 77 -7.11 4.93 -4.09
C TYR A 77 -5.95 4.76 -5.08
N LEU A 78 -4.95 5.65 -5.02
CA LEU A 78 -3.80 5.59 -5.91
C LEU A 78 -2.96 4.34 -5.67
N LEU A 79 -2.80 3.92 -4.41
CA LEU A 79 -2.10 2.67 -4.08
C LEU A 79 -2.84 1.47 -4.67
N ARG A 80 -4.16 1.40 -4.47
CA ARG A 80 -4.99 0.36 -5.08
C ARG A 80 -4.85 0.35 -6.60
N ARG A 81 -4.85 1.52 -7.24
CA ARG A 81 -4.68 1.63 -8.70
C ARG A 81 -3.31 1.12 -9.15
N ASP A 82 -2.25 1.49 -8.45
CA ASP A 82 -0.89 1.02 -8.74
C ASP A 82 -0.80 -0.51 -8.63
N LEU A 83 -1.48 -1.11 -7.64
CA LEU A 83 -1.52 -2.56 -7.43
C LEU A 83 -2.47 -3.29 -8.39
N LYS A 84 -3.50 -2.64 -8.93
CA LYS A 84 -4.48 -3.26 -9.84
C LYS A 84 -3.84 -3.78 -11.13
N GLY A 85 -2.78 -3.14 -11.63
CA GLY A 85 -2.03 -3.61 -12.79
C GLY A 85 -1.21 -4.89 -12.53
N PHE A 86 -1.12 -5.32 -11.27
CA PHE A 86 -0.26 -6.40 -10.79
C PHE A 86 -1.02 -7.62 -10.26
N TRP A 87 -2.31 -7.46 -9.95
CA TRP A 87 -3.15 -8.52 -9.42
C TRP A 87 -4.21 -8.95 -10.42
N PRO A 88 -4.32 -10.24 -10.77
CA PRO A 88 -5.51 -10.76 -11.44
C PRO A 88 -6.68 -10.75 -10.45
N GLU A 89 -7.69 -9.92 -10.67
CA GLU A 89 -8.98 -9.94 -9.94
C GLU A 89 -9.50 -11.40 -9.78
N PRO A 90 -10.11 -11.83 -8.63
CA PRO A 90 -10.79 -11.04 -7.59
C PRO A 90 -10.43 -11.42 -6.13
N VAL A 91 -9.16 -11.66 -5.79
CA VAL A 91 -8.81 -12.20 -4.44
C VAL A 91 -8.90 -11.18 -3.30
N PHE A 92 -8.88 -9.87 -3.58
CA PHE A 92 -9.00 -8.82 -2.54
C PHE A 92 -10.41 -8.24 -2.36
N PHE A 93 -11.37 -8.59 -3.22
CA PHE A 93 -12.64 -7.84 -3.30
C PHE A 93 -13.76 -8.38 -2.42
N HIS A 94 -13.59 -9.51 -1.72
CA HIS A 94 -14.68 -10.04 -0.90
C HIS A 94 -14.75 -9.49 0.53
N SER A 95 -13.70 -8.83 1.05
CA SER A 95 -13.74 -8.20 2.40
C SER A 95 -13.73 -6.66 2.40
N ALA A 96 -13.61 -6.02 1.23
CA ALA A 96 -13.58 -4.56 1.12
C ALA A 96 -14.97 -3.89 1.14
N SER A 97 -16.05 -4.66 1.27
CA SER A 97 -17.43 -4.17 1.41
C SER A 97 -17.68 -3.42 2.72
N ASN A 98 -16.76 -3.50 3.68
CA ASN A 98 -16.93 -2.94 5.04
C ASN A 98 -16.09 -1.67 5.30
N TRP A 99 -15.64 -0.98 4.25
CA TRP A 99 -14.93 0.32 4.39
C TRP A 99 -15.83 1.53 4.09
N TYR A 100 -17.11 1.42 4.44
CA TYR A 100 -18.06 2.53 4.60
C TYR A 100 -18.75 2.43 5.94
#